data_AF-W3XF63-F1
#
_entry.id   AF-W3XF63-F1
#
_cell.length_a   1.000
_cell.length_b   1.000
_cell.length_c   1.000
_cell.angle_alpha   90.00
_cell.angle_beta   90.00
_cell.angle_gamma   90.00
#
_symmetry.space_group_name_H-M   'P 1'
#
loop_
_entity.id
_entity.type
_entity.pdbx_description
1 polymer ?
#
loop_
_entity_poly.entity_id
_entity_poly.type
_entity_poly.pdbx_seq_one_letter_code
_entity_poly.pdbx_strand_id
1 'polypeptide(L)'
;MRTLLDAGCESNSELSREPENSTGSHINYQLDYELAEQSPYRFSGDLSFSVASNQLTTGCDIPELSNTAESDASFKYITNRLHNCKTHHDSCRFTKEWYPSRLIAIQQKDEKIRLRVIQTAEEAVTGPYVTLSHCWGQVQPLRLTNQNFEEFGRNIPMAMVPSLHKDAVTVATRLGVSYLWIDCLCIIQDSDEDWRRESSVMGSVYEYALFNIAAASATDSSGRLFTIRDSQSVSPDVIALRMRRAQDQVLWHMDRELDPWSFRRSQEFWRYPLFKRAWVLQETLFANRAVIFTQDEIHFRCAQEFSSERMPPEHPLLQNTQFSNSTNRELVSVPLMKFTLPDHCFEDWRKIREHYSSTAIARASDRLIAISAIARHFGSMKKQSKYHAGMWDDQFIVDLGWHTLTPQRRPDVYIAPTWSWASICGRDSSRINYPRLTSRQGQIQIPKVLEIYTKPSGHDEFGAIDNGWLKICTPLYYMGCRKGKEELKSALEQRYGAVGVQRSFLNLYPDHQWEHDRAPLNVFALPLQIEVSSQPVLEAHLLLLVALTPAENVYKRIGLCYFCILFTDEFWGLPKSKEPERFLGRMERRDEEIHSHKKCDDGWHTITIV
;
A
#
# COMPACT_ATOMS: atom_id res chain seq x y z
N MET A 1 22.03 -15.31 -18.77
CA MET A 1 22.46 -16.70 -18.51
C MET A 1 21.34 -17.56 -17.93
N ARG A 2 20.76 -17.25 -16.76
CA ARG A 2 19.63 -18.04 -16.21
C ARG A 2 18.44 -18.17 -17.18
N THR A 3 18.07 -17.08 -17.84
CA THR A 3 17.01 -17.06 -18.87
C THR A 3 17.32 -17.89 -20.12
N LEU A 4 18.60 -18.15 -20.43
CA LEU A 4 19.02 -19.01 -21.54
C LEU A 4 19.02 -20.50 -21.12
N LEU A 5 19.32 -20.78 -19.86
CA LEU A 5 19.23 -22.13 -19.28
C LEU A 5 17.77 -22.56 -19.09
N ASP A 6 16.87 -21.63 -18.73
CA ASP A 6 15.43 -21.89 -18.61
C ASP A 6 14.75 -22.21 -19.96
N ALA A 7 15.42 -21.91 -21.09
CA ALA A 7 14.95 -22.20 -22.45
C ALA A 7 15.36 -23.59 -22.99
N GLY A 8 16.04 -24.42 -22.18
CA GLY A 8 16.38 -25.81 -22.54
C GLY A 8 17.65 -25.98 -23.36
N CYS A 9 18.56 -25.00 -23.38
CA CYS A 9 19.89 -25.16 -24.01
C CYS A 9 20.83 -25.95 -23.10
N GLU A 10 21.45 -27.02 -23.61
CA GLU A 10 22.60 -27.65 -22.96
C GLU A 10 23.87 -26.81 -23.21
N SER A 11 24.62 -26.51 -22.15
CA SER A 11 25.85 -25.71 -22.25
C SER A 11 27.10 -26.60 -22.21
N ASN A 12 27.91 -26.59 -23.27
CA ASN A 12 29.33 -26.96 -23.19
C ASN A 12 30.13 -25.66 -23.05
N SER A 13 30.42 -25.22 -21.82
CA SER A 13 31.18 -24.00 -21.58
C SER A 13 32.68 -24.29 -21.46
N GLU A 14 33.48 -23.89 -22.44
CA GLU A 14 34.90 -23.58 -22.22
C GLU A 14 35.07 -22.07 -22.07
N LEU A 15 35.43 -21.62 -20.86
CA LEU A 15 35.74 -20.21 -20.56
C LEU A 15 37.20 -19.95 -20.94
N SER A 16 37.44 -19.36 -22.12
CA SER A 16 38.76 -18.84 -22.48
C SER A 16 38.84 -17.34 -22.14
N ARG A 17 39.94 -16.95 -21.50
CA ARG A 17 40.23 -15.57 -21.07
C ARG A 17 41.33 -15.03 -21.99
N GLU A 18 41.03 -14.08 -22.87
CA GLU A 18 42.09 -13.45 -23.68
C GLU A 18 42.92 -12.45 -22.84
N PRO A 19 44.22 -12.26 -23.15
CA PRO A 19 45.10 -11.42 -22.35
C PRO A 19 44.80 -9.93 -22.54
N GLU A 20 44.81 -9.21 -21.42
CA GLU A 20 44.60 -7.76 -21.31
C GLU A 20 45.60 -6.96 -22.17
N ASN A 21 45.08 -6.08 -23.03
CA ASN A 21 45.85 -4.96 -23.55
C ASN A 21 45.00 -3.67 -23.53
N SER A 22 45.51 -2.71 -22.75
CA SER A 22 45.24 -1.26 -22.71
C SER A 22 43.81 -0.75 -22.42
N THR A 23 43.73 -0.06 -21.27
CA THR A 23 42.81 1.05 -20.91
C THR A 23 41.32 0.85 -21.23
N GLY A 24 40.65 0.17 -20.31
CA GLY A 24 39.21 -0.10 -20.33
C GLY A 24 39.01 -1.56 -19.99
N SER A 25 38.45 -1.87 -18.81
CA SER A 25 38.18 -3.25 -18.39
C SER A 25 37.01 -3.83 -19.19
N HIS A 26 37.24 -4.09 -20.48
CA HIS A 26 36.32 -4.84 -21.32
C HIS A 26 36.54 -6.33 -21.08
N ILE A 27 35.69 -6.94 -20.25
CA ILE A 27 35.69 -8.39 -20.10
C ILE A 27 34.83 -8.96 -21.22
N ASN A 28 35.47 -9.54 -22.24
CA ASN A 28 34.80 -10.29 -23.30
C ASN A 28 34.58 -11.73 -22.84
N TYR A 29 33.32 -12.15 -22.78
CA TYR A 29 32.95 -13.56 -22.68
C TYR A 29 32.47 -14.03 -24.05
N GLN A 30 32.99 -15.16 -24.53
CA GLN A 30 32.48 -15.87 -25.71
C GLN A 30 31.69 -17.09 -25.22
N LEU A 31 30.47 -17.26 -25.73
CA LEU A 31 29.59 -18.37 -25.34
C LEU A 31 29.09 -19.08 -26.59
N ASP A 32 29.64 -20.26 -26.84
CA ASP A 32 29.19 -21.15 -27.91
C ASP A 32 28.04 -22.02 -27.37
N TYR A 33 26.93 -22.07 -28.10
CA TYR A 33 25.78 -22.91 -27.75
C TYR A 33 25.22 -23.57 -29.00
N GLU A 34 24.87 -24.86 -28.89
CA GLU A 34 24.07 -25.59 -29.87
C GLU A 34 22.69 -25.85 -29.27
N LEU A 35 21.63 -25.53 -30.02
CA LEU A 35 20.25 -25.80 -29.61
C LEU A 35 19.87 -27.24 -30.00
N ALA A 36 19.13 -27.93 -29.12
CA ALA A 36 18.56 -29.24 -29.40
C ALA A 36 17.69 -29.20 -30.68
N GLU A 37 17.75 -30.27 -31.49
CA GLU A 37 17.26 -30.39 -32.88
C GLU A 37 15.79 -29.99 -33.16
N GLN A 38 14.97 -29.69 -32.14
CA GLN A 38 13.53 -29.47 -32.27
C GLN A 38 13.07 -28.01 -32.11
N SER A 39 13.97 -27.02 -32.06
CA SER A 39 13.57 -25.60 -32.06
C SER A 39 13.30 -25.09 -33.49
N PRO A 40 12.15 -24.43 -33.77
CA PRO A 40 11.84 -23.85 -35.09
C PRO A 40 12.68 -22.61 -35.43
N TYR A 41 13.54 -22.14 -34.53
CA TYR A 41 14.42 -21.00 -34.73
C TYR A 41 15.88 -21.45 -34.79
N ARG A 42 16.49 -21.43 -35.98
CA ARG A 42 17.94 -21.68 -36.16
C ARG A 42 18.72 -20.40 -35.84
N PHE A 43 19.39 -20.36 -34.70
CA PHE A 43 20.37 -19.32 -34.38
C PHE A 43 21.78 -19.94 -34.36
N SER A 44 22.72 -19.37 -35.11
CA SER A 44 24.16 -19.66 -34.99
C SER A 44 24.96 -18.36 -35.01
N GLY A 45 25.70 -18.07 -33.95
CA GLY A 45 26.53 -16.86 -33.87
C GLY A 45 27.22 -16.68 -32.52
N ASP A 46 28.33 -15.96 -32.54
CA ASP A 46 29.13 -15.63 -31.36
C ASP A 46 28.40 -14.58 -30.51
N LEU A 47 28.13 -14.91 -29.24
CA LEU A 47 27.70 -13.93 -28.24
C LEU A 47 28.94 -13.34 -27.58
N SER A 48 29.23 -12.06 -27.86
CA SER A 48 30.26 -11.30 -27.15
C SER A 48 29.61 -10.36 -26.13
N PHE A 49 29.93 -10.52 -24.85
CA PHE A 49 29.48 -9.62 -23.79
C PHE A 49 30.55 -8.57 -23.53
N SER A 50 30.19 -7.29 -23.45
CA SER A 50 31.11 -6.24 -22.98
C SER A 50 30.48 -5.53 -21.79
N VAL A 51 31.03 -5.72 -20.59
CA VAL A 51 30.64 -4.92 -19.42
C VAL A 51 31.42 -3.61 -19.49
N ALA A 52 30.72 -2.48 -19.64
CA ALA A 52 31.32 -1.16 -19.56
C ALA A 52 30.81 -0.48 -18.29
N SER A 53 31.68 -0.21 -17.32
CA SER A 53 31.36 0.67 -16.21
C SER A 53 31.46 2.12 -16.68
N ASN A 54 30.34 2.84 -16.57
CA ASN A 54 30.20 4.30 -16.69
C ASN A 54 30.70 5.03 -17.96
N GLN A 55 31.25 4.35 -18.97
CA GLN A 55 31.54 4.95 -20.27
C GLN A 55 31.07 4.02 -21.39
N LEU A 56 29.84 4.21 -21.83
CA LEU A 56 29.34 3.58 -23.04
C LEU A 56 29.95 4.32 -24.24
N THR A 57 30.84 3.66 -24.98
CA THR A 57 31.36 4.16 -26.27
C THR A 57 30.31 4.19 -27.40
N THR A 58 29.02 4.05 -27.06
CA THR A 58 27.89 3.97 -28.01
C THR A 58 26.67 4.76 -27.51
N GLY A 59 26.80 6.09 -27.39
CA GLY A 59 25.70 7.06 -27.57
C GLY A 59 24.50 7.02 -26.62
N CYS A 60 24.61 6.38 -25.46
CA CYS A 60 23.56 6.33 -24.44
C CYS A 60 24.13 6.81 -23.10
N ASP A 61 24.44 8.11 -23.02
CA ASP A 61 24.94 8.72 -21.78
C ASP A 61 23.79 8.87 -20.79
N ILE A 62 23.91 8.24 -19.63
CA ILE A 62 22.99 8.46 -18.50
C ILE A 62 23.30 9.86 -17.96
N PRO A 63 22.30 10.76 -17.81
CA PRO A 63 22.55 12.09 -17.28
C PRO A 63 23.23 12.02 -15.91
N GLU A 64 24.40 12.66 -15.78
CA GLU A 64 25.10 12.74 -14.49
C GLU A 64 24.25 13.58 -13.53
N LEU A 65 23.79 12.96 -12.44
CA LEU A 65 23.00 13.65 -11.42
C LEU A 65 23.86 14.69 -10.71
N SER A 66 23.26 15.83 -10.39
CA SER A 66 23.93 16.81 -9.52
C SER A 66 24.10 16.23 -8.11
N ASN A 67 25.22 16.58 -7.47
CA ASN A 67 25.50 16.20 -6.08
C ASN A 67 24.56 16.86 -5.05
N THR A 68 23.62 17.70 -5.50
CA THR A 68 22.57 18.30 -4.67
C THR A 68 21.26 18.41 -5.43
N ALA A 69 20.16 18.20 -4.71
CA ALA A 69 18.79 18.38 -5.21
C ALA A 69 18.41 19.86 -5.44
N GLU A 70 19.21 20.81 -4.94
CA GLU A 70 18.98 22.25 -5.12
C GLU A 70 19.46 22.77 -6.50
N SER A 71 20.07 21.91 -7.32
CA SER A 71 20.67 22.29 -8.59
C SER A 71 19.69 22.83 -9.62
N ASP A 72 20.17 23.64 -10.56
CA ASP A 72 19.37 24.10 -11.70
C ASP A 72 18.86 22.94 -12.57
N ALA A 73 19.63 21.85 -12.67
CA ALA A 73 19.24 20.65 -13.39
C ALA A 73 18.01 19.99 -12.73
N SER A 74 18.01 19.88 -11.40
CA SER A 74 16.89 19.34 -10.61
C SER A 74 15.62 20.17 -10.78
N PHE A 75 15.74 21.49 -10.69
CA PHE A 75 14.59 22.38 -10.90
C PHE A 75 14.10 22.41 -12.35
N LYS A 76 15.00 22.26 -13.32
CA LYS A 76 14.64 22.11 -14.74
C LYS A 76 13.87 20.80 -14.96
N TYR A 77 14.29 19.70 -14.35
CA TYR A 77 13.55 18.44 -14.37
C TYR A 77 12.12 18.63 -13.83
N ILE A 78 11.96 19.17 -12.61
CA ILE A 78 10.64 19.40 -12.00
C ILE A 78 9.77 20.29 -12.90
N THR A 79 10.33 21.39 -13.42
CA THR A 79 9.62 22.33 -14.30
C THR A 79 9.13 21.66 -15.58
N ASN A 80 9.99 20.88 -16.24
CA ASN A 80 9.64 20.15 -17.45
C ASN A 80 8.52 19.13 -17.20
N ARG A 81 8.59 18.39 -16.10
CA ARG A 81 7.57 17.40 -15.73
C ARG A 81 6.22 18.04 -15.42
N LEU A 82 6.22 19.14 -14.65
CA LEU A 82 5.02 19.92 -14.37
C LEU A 82 4.41 20.49 -15.66
N HIS A 83 5.24 21.05 -16.54
CA HIS A 83 4.79 21.58 -17.83
C HIS A 83 4.15 20.48 -18.68
N ASN A 84 4.87 19.38 -18.91
CA ASN A 84 4.38 18.23 -19.68
C ASN A 84 3.05 17.70 -19.16
N CYS A 85 2.94 17.53 -17.84
CA CYS A 85 1.71 17.06 -17.22
C CYS A 85 0.53 18.03 -17.40
N LYS A 86 0.77 19.34 -17.35
CA LYS A 86 -0.29 20.34 -17.53
C LYS A 86 -0.74 20.45 -18.99
N THR A 87 0.17 20.29 -19.94
CA THR A 87 -0.12 20.47 -21.37
C THR A 87 -0.64 19.20 -22.04
N HIS A 88 -0.08 18.04 -21.71
CA HIS A 88 -0.34 16.80 -22.46
C HIS A 88 -1.17 15.74 -21.71
N HIS A 89 -1.27 15.79 -20.38
CA HIS A 89 -2.00 14.74 -19.63
C HIS A 89 -3.46 15.14 -19.35
N ASP A 90 -4.39 14.68 -20.18
CA ASP A 90 -5.82 14.98 -20.05
C ASP A 90 -6.39 14.58 -18.68
N SER A 91 -5.99 13.41 -18.14
CA SER A 91 -6.42 12.97 -16.81
C SER A 91 -5.86 13.80 -15.65
N CYS A 92 -4.97 14.76 -15.93
CA CYS A 92 -4.39 15.66 -14.94
C CYS A 92 -4.89 17.11 -15.09
N ARG A 93 -5.74 17.39 -16.07
CA ARG A 93 -6.37 18.70 -16.26
C ARG A 93 -7.47 18.86 -15.22
N PHE A 94 -7.29 19.82 -14.32
CA PHE A 94 -8.26 20.16 -13.29
C PHE A 94 -8.63 21.64 -13.48
N THR A 95 -9.92 21.92 -13.60
CA THR A 95 -10.45 23.25 -13.94
C THR A 95 -11.20 23.93 -12.80
N LYS A 96 -11.37 23.22 -11.67
CA LYS A 96 -12.12 23.73 -10.54
C LYS A 96 -11.19 24.42 -9.55
N GLU A 97 -11.51 25.66 -9.21
CA GLU A 97 -10.81 26.42 -8.19
C GLU A 97 -11.41 26.13 -6.81
N TRP A 98 -10.54 25.81 -5.86
CA TRP A 98 -10.87 25.64 -4.46
C TRP A 98 -9.61 25.91 -3.63
N TYR A 99 -9.78 26.51 -2.46
CA TYR A 99 -8.69 26.81 -1.54
C TYR A 99 -9.03 26.32 -0.13
N PRO A 100 -8.02 25.86 0.65
CA PRO A 100 -8.21 25.59 2.07
C PRO A 100 -8.56 26.88 2.82
N SER A 101 -9.05 26.75 4.05
CA SER A 101 -9.41 27.91 4.89
C SER A 101 -8.22 28.86 5.12
N ARG A 102 -7.01 28.30 5.15
CA ARG A 102 -5.77 29.04 5.39
C ARG A 102 -4.63 28.58 4.49
N LEU A 103 -3.77 29.52 4.13
CA LEU A 103 -2.54 29.30 3.36
C LEU A 103 -1.41 30.12 3.96
N ILE A 104 -0.17 29.69 3.74
CA ILE A 104 1.01 30.52 3.96
C ILE A 104 1.25 31.31 2.68
N ALA A 105 1.04 32.63 2.73
CA ALA A 105 1.43 33.54 1.66
C ALA A 105 2.94 33.80 1.72
N ILE A 106 3.61 33.60 0.59
CA ILE A 106 5.03 33.84 0.37
C ILE A 106 5.17 35.16 -0.38
N GLN A 107 5.63 36.19 0.32
CA GLN A 107 5.88 37.51 -0.25
C GLN A 107 7.37 37.71 -0.42
N GLN A 108 7.83 37.78 -1.67
CA GLN A 108 9.22 38.05 -2.00
C GLN A 108 9.38 39.48 -2.51
N LYS A 109 10.21 40.28 -1.84
CA LYS A 109 10.55 41.64 -2.25
C LYS A 109 12.03 41.91 -1.94
N ASP A 110 12.78 42.38 -2.92
CA ASP A 110 14.22 42.70 -2.78
C ASP A 110 15.01 41.54 -2.14
N GLU A 111 14.81 40.32 -2.66
CA GLU A 111 15.39 39.06 -2.15
C GLU A 111 15.00 38.66 -0.71
N LYS A 112 14.21 39.47 -0.01
CA LYS A 112 13.67 39.12 1.30
C LYS A 112 12.35 38.39 1.17
N ILE A 113 12.26 37.26 1.87
CA ILE A 113 11.04 36.46 1.97
C ILE A 113 10.33 36.79 3.28
N ARG A 114 9.05 37.11 3.17
CA ARG A 114 8.11 37.24 4.29
C ARG A 114 7.04 36.18 4.17
N LEU A 115 6.75 35.50 5.27
CA LEU A 115 5.71 34.48 5.35
C LEU A 115 4.57 34.96 6.24
N ARG A 116 3.33 34.69 5.83
CA ARG A 116 2.09 35.04 6.56
C ARG A 116 1.07 33.92 6.47
N VAL A 117 0.40 33.57 7.56
CA VAL A 117 -0.79 32.72 7.51
C VAL A 117 -2.00 33.58 7.15
N ILE A 118 -2.54 33.41 5.95
CA ILE A 118 -3.70 34.17 5.47
C ILE A 118 -4.97 33.33 5.60
N GLN A 119 -6.11 33.98 5.84
CA GLN A 119 -7.43 33.36 5.74
C GLN A 119 -8.00 33.62 4.35
N THR A 120 -8.32 32.55 3.61
CA THR A 120 -8.71 32.66 2.20
C THR A 120 -10.10 33.27 1.99
N ALA A 121 -10.91 33.32 3.05
CA ALA A 121 -12.19 34.03 3.07
C ALA A 121 -12.04 35.55 3.24
N GLU A 122 -10.90 36.01 3.77
CA GLU A 122 -10.63 37.43 4.08
C GLU A 122 -9.68 38.07 3.07
N GLU A 123 -8.77 37.28 2.49
CA GLU A 123 -7.76 37.72 1.52
C GLU A 123 -7.90 36.91 0.22
N ALA A 124 -8.10 37.60 -0.91
CA ALA A 124 -8.28 36.96 -2.20
C ALA A 124 -7.00 36.26 -2.67
N VAL A 125 -7.11 34.96 -2.97
CA VAL A 125 -6.00 34.15 -3.49
C VAL A 125 -6.03 34.17 -5.02
N THR A 126 -4.94 34.64 -5.63
CA THR A 126 -4.86 34.93 -7.08
C THR A 126 -4.07 33.90 -7.88
N GLY A 127 -3.73 32.75 -7.29
CA GLY A 127 -2.86 31.77 -7.94
C GLY A 127 -2.84 30.43 -7.23
N PRO A 128 -2.14 29.44 -7.81
CA PRO A 128 -2.07 28.11 -7.23
C PRO A 128 -1.35 28.10 -5.88
N TYR A 129 -1.62 27.07 -5.09
CA TYR A 129 -0.84 26.72 -3.91
C TYR A 129 -0.20 25.34 -4.07
N VAL A 130 0.83 25.08 -3.26
CA VAL A 130 1.47 23.77 -3.13
C VAL A 130 1.34 23.27 -1.69
N THR A 131 1.45 21.97 -1.48
CA THR A 131 1.40 21.36 -0.14
C THR A 131 2.76 20.78 0.24
N LEU A 132 3.01 20.62 1.54
CA LEU A 132 4.18 19.90 2.06
C LEU A 132 3.77 18.68 2.90
N SER A 133 4.11 17.50 2.41
CA SER A 133 4.13 16.25 3.19
C SER A 133 5.48 16.10 3.86
N HIS A 134 5.51 16.07 5.20
CA HIS A 134 6.74 15.91 5.97
C HIS A 134 6.53 15.13 7.25
N CYS A 135 7.58 14.55 7.83
CA CYS A 135 7.51 13.98 9.18
C CYS A 135 7.60 15.11 10.22
N TRP A 136 6.76 15.05 11.26
CA TRP A 136 6.76 16.05 12.33
C TRP A 136 7.94 15.90 13.30
N GLY A 137 8.50 14.68 13.44
CA GLY A 137 9.43 14.36 14.50
C GLY A 137 8.76 14.25 15.88
N GLN A 138 9.58 14.20 16.93
CA GLN A 138 9.11 14.11 18.33
C GLN A 138 8.72 15.48 18.92
N VAL A 139 9.27 16.58 18.39
CA VAL A 139 9.03 17.94 18.86
C VAL A 139 8.76 18.82 17.64
N GLN A 140 7.64 19.56 17.68
CA GLN A 140 7.35 20.60 16.69
C GLN A 140 7.53 21.98 17.30
N PRO A 141 8.65 22.67 17.03
CA PRO A 141 8.91 23.98 17.62
C PRO A 141 8.07 25.10 16.98
N LEU A 142 7.64 24.95 15.72
CA LEU A 142 6.84 25.94 15.02
C LEU A 142 5.50 25.35 14.57
N ARG A 143 4.43 25.81 15.22
CA ARG A 143 3.05 25.43 14.93
C ARG A 143 2.10 26.58 15.14
N LEU A 144 0.99 26.59 14.40
CA LEU A 144 -0.10 27.54 14.58
C LEU A 144 -0.92 27.15 15.82
N THR A 145 -1.18 28.13 16.67
CA THR A 145 -1.99 28.02 17.88
C THR A 145 -2.88 29.24 18.00
N ASN A 146 -3.90 29.21 18.86
CA ASN A 146 -4.73 30.39 19.10
C ASN A 146 -3.88 31.59 19.57
N GLN A 147 -2.82 31.36 20.35
CA GLN A 147 -1.97 32.41 20.90
C GLN A 147 -1.17 33.17 19.83
N ASN A 148 -0.68 32.48 18.79
CA ASN A 148 0.17 33.08 17.76
C ASN A 148 -0.57 33.33 16.44
N PHE A 149 -1.86 33.03 16.35
CA PHE A 149 -2.67 33.17 15.14
C PHE A 149 -2.59 34.58 14.52
N GLU A 150 -2.87 35.62 15.32
CA GLU A 150 -2.81 37.01 14.85
C GLU A 150 -1.39 37.48 14.51
N GLU A 151 -0.38 36.98 15.23
CA GLU A 151 1.02 37.29 14.94
C GLU A 151 1.44 36.67 13.61
N PHE A 152 1.16 35.39 13.39
CA PHE A 152 1.51 34.68 12.17
C PHE A 152 0.73 35.17 10.95
N GLY A 153 -0.47 35.74 11.16
CA GLY A 153 -1.19 36.47 10.11
C GLY A 153 -0.48 37.74 9.64
N ARG A 154 0.37 38.34 10.49
CA ARG A 154 1.22 39.48 10.13
C ARG A 154 2.58 39.04 9.63
N ASN A 155 3.26 38.14 10.32
CA ASN A 155 4.59 37.66 9.95
C ASN A 155 4.96 36.40 10.73
N ILE A 156 5.40 35.36 10.04
CA ILE A 156 6.06 34.21 10.67
C ILE A 156 7.57 34.54 10.78
N PRO A 157 8.17 34.57 11.99
CA PRO A 157 9.59 34.86 12.13
C PRO A 157 10.47 33.82 11.43
N MET A 158 11.21 34.21 10.39
CA MET A 158 12.08 33.31 9.60
C MET A 158 13.15 32.58 10.44
N ALA A 159 13.55 33.14 11.58
CA ALA A 159 14.46 32.50 12.51
C ALA A 159 13.87 31.23 13.15
N MET A 160 12.54 31.18 13.32
CA MET A 160 11.84 30.03 13.89
C MET A 160 11.42 28.99 12.85
N VAL A 161 11.46 29.34 11.55
CA VAL A 161 11.06 28.44 10.47
C VAL A 161 12.08 27.29 10.35
N PRO A 162 11.64 26.02 10.51
CA PRO A 162 12.51 24.86 10.38
C PRO A 162 13.16 24.75 9.00
N SER A 163 14.33 24.10 8.95
CA SER A 163 15.12 23.94 7.73
C SER A 163 14.32 23.30 6.59
N LEU A 164 13.48 22.30 6.89
CA LEU A 164 12.67 21.63 5.88
C LEU A 164 11.58 22.54 5.30
N HIS A 165 10.97 23.37 6.15
CA HIS A 165 9.96 24.33 5.71
C HIS A 165 10.59 25.45 4.87
N LYS A 166 11.82 25.88 5.21
CA LYS A 166 12.60 26.80 4.38
C LYS A 166 12.86 26.23 2.99
N ASP A 167 13.24 24.95 2.90
CA ASP A 167 13.44 24.30 1.60
C ASP A 167 12.14 24.23 0.80
N ALA A 168 11.01 23.93 1.43
CA ALA A 168 9.71 23.93 0.77
C ALA A 168 9.34 25.32 0.23
N VAL A 169 9.65 26.38 0.98
CA VAL A 169 9.51 27.77 0.51
C VAL A 169 10.43 28.03 -0.69
N THR A 170 11.69 27.59 -0.66
CA THR A 170 12.61 27.70 -1.81
C THR A 170 12.06 27.00 -3.04
N VAL A 171 11.52 25.78 -2.89
CA VAL A 171 10.89 25.03 -3.99
C VAL A 171 9.72 25.83 -4.58
N ALA A 172 8.83 26.34 -3.72
CA ALA A 172 7.68 27.13 -4.15
C ALA A 172 8.10 28.40 -4.89
N THR A 173 9.04 29.19 -4.33
CA THR A 173 9.50 30.44 -4.94
C THR A 173 10.20 30.22 -6.27
N ARG A 174 11.06 29.20 -6.38
CA ARG A 174 11.77 28.89 -7.64
C ARG A 174 10.85 28.40 -8.75
N LEU A 175 9.70 27.82 -8.39
CA LEU A 175 8.66 27.37 -9.33
C LEU A 175 7.54 28.41 -9.53
N GLY A 176 7.70 29.63 -9.01
CA GLY A 176 6.77 30.74 -9.21
C GLY A 176 5.43 30.58 -8.46
N VAL A 177 5.42 29.87 -7.34
CA VAL A 177 4.23 29.66 -6.50
C VAL A 177 4.30 30.52 -5.24
N SER A 178 3.27 31.34 -5.01
CA SER A 178 3.21 32.29 -3.88
C SER A 178 2.47 31.76 -2.66
N TYR A 179 1.92 30.56 -2.70
CA TYR A 179 1.11 30.01 -1.60
C TYR A 179 1.54 28.58 -1.27
N LEU A 180 1.73 28.32 0.02
CA LEU A 180 2.13 27.02 0.55
C LEU A 180 1.15 26.60 1.64
N TRP A 181 0.84 25.32 1.71
CA TRP A 181 0.07 24.74 2.81
C TRP A 181 0.93 23.73 3.56
N ILE A 182 1.05 23.93 4.87
CA ILE A 182 1.73 23.01 5.79
C ILE A 182 0.78 22.78 6.95
N ASP A 183 0.43 21.52 7.23
CA ASP A 183 -0.54 21.12 8.25
C ASP A 183 -0.33 21.81 9.60
N CYS A 184 0.91 21.82 10.11
CA CYS A 184 1.24 22.40 11.41
C CYS A 184 1.13 23.93 11.45
N LEU A 185 1.06 24.62 10.30
CA LEU A 185 0.96 26.08 10.19
C LEU A 185 -0.36 26.57 9.61
N CYS A 186 -1.17 25.69 9.01
CA CYS A 186 -2.48 26.02 8.45
C CYS A 186 -3.64 25.44 9.27
N ILE A 187 -3.36 24.62 10.29
CA ILE A 187 -4.34 24.10 11.25
C ILE A 187 -3.96 24.57 12.65
N ILE A 188 -4.93 25.05 13.42
CA ILE A 188 -4.74 25.51 14.79
C ILE A 188 -4.58 24.28 15.70
N GLN A 189 -3.35 23.99 16.12
CA GLN A 189 -2.97 22.70 16.74
C GLN A 189 -3.50 22.51 18.17
N ASP A 190 -3.92 23.59 18.83
CA ASP A 190 -4.53 23.60 20.16
C ASP A 190 -6.06 23.78 20.13
N SER A 191 -6.70 23.53 18.98
CA SER A 191 -8.15 23.59 18.81
C SER A 191 -8.71 22.31 18.17
N ASP A 192 -9.43 21.50 18.96
CA ASP A 192 -10.09 20.28 18.47
C ASP A 192 -11.23 20.57 17.49
N GLU A 193 -11.84 21.76 17.57
CA GLU A 193 -12.86 22.21 16.62
C GLU A 193 -12.24 22.53 15.25
N ASP A 194 -11.16 23.31 15.25
CA ASP A 194 -10.45 23.65 14.02
C ASP A 194 -9.84 22.39 13.38
N TRP A 195 -9.20 21.53 14.20
CA TRP A 195 -8.66 20.26 13.72
C TRP A 195 -9.73 19.40 13.05
N ARG A 196 -10.91 19.22 13.67
CA ARG A 196 -12.01 18.43 13.08
C ARG A 196 -12.48 19.00 11.75
N ARG A 197 -12.59 20.32 11.65
CA ARG A 197 -12.99 21.01 10.40
C ARG A 197 -11.94 20.78 9.31
N GLU A 198 -10.68 21.07 9.58
CA GLU A 198 -9.60 20.98 8.59
C GLU A 198 -9.29 19.53 8.20
N SER A 199 -9.27 18.60 9.16
CA SER A 199 -9.01 17.17 8.88
C SER A 199 -10.07 16.56 7.97
N SER A 200 -11.32 17.02 8.06
CA SER A 200 -12.44 16.51 7.24
C SER A 200 -12.29 16.83 5.74
N VAL A 201 -11.59 17.92 5.41
CA VAL A 201 -11.34 18.39 4.04
C VAL A 201 -9.90 18.15 3.59
N MET A 202 -9.08 17.46 4.37
CA MET A 202 -7.65 17.24 4.10
C MET A 202 -7.41 16.62 2.72
N GLY A 203 -8.24 15.67 2.28
CA GLY A 203 -8.18 15.14 0.91
C GLY A 203 -8.27 16.23 -0.17
N SER A 204 -9.19 17.19 -0.03
CA SER A 204 -9.32 18.32 -0.95
C SER A 204 -8.12 19.26 -0.91
N VAL A 205 -7.49 19.47 0.26
CA VAL A 205 -6.25 20.26 0.36
C VAL A 205 -5.18 19.75 -0.60
N TYR A 206 -4.99 18.43 -0.70
CA TYR A 206 -3.99 17.85 -1.60
C TYR A 206 -4.51 17.70 -3.04
N GLU A 207 -5.81 17.45 -3.23
CA GLU A 207 -6.44 17.32 -4.54
C GLU A 207 -6.34 18.61 -5.38
N TYR A 208 -6.62 19.76 -4.78
CA TYR A 208 -6.63 21.06 -5.47
C TYR A 208 -5.28 21.78 -5.48
N ALA A 209 -4.26 21.24 -4.80
CA ALA A 209 -2.90 21.76 -4.87
C ALA A 209 -2.30 21.57 -6.28
N LEU A 210 -1.45 22.51 -6.71
CA LEU A 210 -0.74 22.41 -7.99
C LEU A 210 0.12 21.15 -8.05
N PHE A 211 0.86 20.90 -6.97
CA PHE A 211 1.56 19.67 -6.67
C PHE A 211 1.86 19.60 -5.16
N ASN A 212 2.08 18.38 -4.68
CA ASN A 212 2.58 18.10 -3.34
C ASN A 212 4.10 17.99 -3.33
N ILE A 213 4.76 18.62 -2.37
CA ILE A 213 6.18 18.43 -2.04
C ILE A 213 6.25 17.33 -0.99
N ALA A 214 6.81 16.17 -1.33
CA ALA A 214 6.97 15.06 -0.40
C ALA A 214 8.42 14.94 0.08
N ALA A 215 8.67 15.28 1.34
CA ALA A 215 9.95 15.14 2.01
C ALA A 215 10.16 13.69 2.49
N ALA A 216 10.42 12.76 1.56
CA ALA A 216 10.37 11.33 1.85
C ALA A 216 11.39 10.90 2.92
N SER A 217 12.64 11.36 2.80
CA SER A 217 13.76 10.94 3.64
C SER A 217 13.85 11.64 5.00
N ALA A 218 13.24 12.81 5.14
CA ALA A 218 13.33 13.59 6.38
C ALA A 218 12.51 12.93 7.49
N THR A 219 13.16 12.65 8.64
CA THR A 219 12.52 12.08 9.83
C THR A 219 11.77 13.10 10.67
N ASP A 220 12.07 14.38 10.50
CA ASP A 220 11.46 15.51 11.20
C ASP A 220 11.64 16.84 10.42
N SER A 221 11.05 17.93 10.92
CA SER A 221 11.08 19.25 10.27
C SER A 221 12.47 19.94 10.28
N SER A 222 13.44 19.44 11.06
CA SER A 222 14.82 19.96 11.08
C SER A 222 15.69 19.41 9.93
N GLY A 223 15.21 18.34 9.28
CA GLY A 223 15.82 17.78 8.07
C GLY A 223 15.84 18.74 6.88
N ARG A 224 16.33 18.25 5.74
CA ARG A 224 16.48 19.01 4.49
C ARG A 224 15.77 18.29 3.35
N LEU A 225 15.19 19.04 2.41
CA LEU A 225 14.81 18.49 1.10
C LEU A 225 16.04 18.31 0.22
N PHE A 226 16.97 19.26 0.33
CA PHE A 226 18.20 19.29 -0.45
C PHE A 226 19.32 18.57 0.31
N THR A 227 19.38 17.26 0.15
CA THR A 227 20.48 16.44 0.66
C THR A 227 21.68 16.48 -0.29
N ILE A 228 22.88 16.31 0.26
CA ILE A 228 24.07 16.00 -0.54
C ILE A 228 23.94 14.54 -0.98
N ARG A 229 24.18 14.31 -2.26
CA ARG A 229 24.01 13.02 -2.94
C ARG A 229 25.34 12.59 -3.52
N ASP A 230 25.63 11.30 -3.42
CA ASP A 230 26.71 10.70 -4.19
C ASP A 230 26.15 10.27 -5.53
N SER A 231 26.35 11.10 -6.57
CA SER A 231 25.85 10.85 -7.92
C SER A 231 26.36 9.54 -8.51
N GLN A 232 27.52 9.05 -8.07
CA GLN A 232 28.11 7.78 -8.54
C GLN A 232 27.47 6.57 -7.87
N SER A 233 27.08 6.68 -6.59
CA SER A 233 26.39 5.59 -5.85
C SER A 233 25.01 5.25 -6.39
N VAL A 234 24.41 6.16 -7.17
CA VAL A 234 23.08 6.00 -7.78
C VAL A 234 23.14 5.82 -9.30
N SER A 235 24.29 5.74 -9.94
CA SER A 235 24.32 5.44 -11.39
C SER A 235 23.83 4.00 -11.65
N PRO A 236 22.94 3.76 -12.63
CA PRO A 236 22.55 2.41 -12.99
C PRO A 236 23.72 1.67 -13.63
N ASP A 237 23.97 0.44 -13.21
CA ASP A 237 24.85 -0.46 -13.96
C ASP A 237 24.14 -0.85 -15.27
N VAL A 238 24.58 -0.26 -16.39
CA VAL A 238 24.05 -0.59 -17.72
C VAL A 238 24.96 -1.63 -18.36
N ILE A 239 24.41 -2.82 -18.60
CA ILE A 239 25.12 -3.88 -19.34
C ILE A 239 24.68 -3.82 -20.81
N ALA A 240 25.61 -3.43 -21.69
CA ALA A 240 25.43 -3.50 -23.12
C ALA A 240 25.72 -4.92 -23.62
N LEU A 241 24.72 -5.60 -24.20
CA LEU A 241 24.89 -6.90 -24.84
C LEU A 241 25.01 -6.70 -26.35
N ARG A 242 26.20 -6.97 -26.92
CA ARG A 242 26.41 -6.90 -28.37
C ARG A 242 26.30 -8.30 -28.96
N MET A 243 25.21 -8.57 -29.68
CA MET A 243 25.03 -9.85 -30.38
C MET A 243 25.61 -9.76 -31.80
N ARG A 244 26.52 -10.66 -32.19
CA ARG A 244 27.02 -10.73 -33.57
C ARG A 244 26.26 -11.80 -34.38
N ARG A 245 25.14 -11.44 -35.04
CA ARG A 245 24.80 -11.80 -36.44
C ARG A 245 23.45 -11.27 -36.92
N ALA A 246 23.44 -10.91 -38.22
CA ALA A 246 22.37 -10.41 -39.10
C ALA A 246 21.66 -9.12 -38.61
N GLN A 247 22.29 -7.97 -38.92
CA GLN A 247 22.03 -6.60 -38.42
C GLN A 247 22.69 -6.36 -37.05
N ASP A 248 23.62 -5.40 -36.96
CA ASP A 248 24.24 -4.96 -35.71
C ASP A 248 23.16 -4.47 -34.71
N GLN A 249 22.55 -5.39 -33.96
CA GLN A 249 21.60 -5.06 -32.91
C GLN A 249 22.31 -5.12 -31.55
N VAL A 250 22.33 -3.99 -30.84
CA VAL A 250 22.75 -3.90 -29.45
C VAL A 250 21.52 -4.09 -28.57
N LEU A 251 21.51 -5.16 -27.78
CA LEU A 251 20.47 -5.41 -26.78
C LEU A 251 20.92 -4.80 -25.46
N TRP A 252 20.13 -3.85 -24.96
CA TRP A 252 20.35 -3.25 -23.65
C TRP A 252 19.63 -4.10 -22.61
N HIS A 253 20.37 -4.71 -21.69
CA HIS A 253 19.78 -5.34 -20.51
C HIS A 253 19.90 -4.39 -19.34
N MET A 254 18.80 -3.72 -19.01
CA MET A 254 18.66 -3.07 -17.71
C MET A 254 18.25 -4.12 -16.70
N ASP A 255 18.85 -4.07 -15.51
CA ASP A 255 18.29 -4.77 -14.36
C ASP A 255 16.80 -4.40 -14.24
N ARG A 256 15.93 -5.38 -13.98
CA ARG A 256 14.51 -5.13 -13.69
C ARG A 256 14.31 -4.19 -12.50
N GLU A 257 15.34 -4.03 -11.66
CA GLU A 257 15.40 -3.06 -10.57
C GLU A 257 15.46 -1.60 -11.06
N LEU A 258 15.72 -1.36 -12.36
CA LEU A 258 15.83 -0.04 -12.97
C LEU A 258 14.56 0.50 -13.64
N ASP A 259 13.50 -0.30 -13.76
CA ASP A 259 12.19 0.18 -14.21
C ASP A 259 11.53 1.02 -13.09
N PRO A 260 11.20 2.31 -13.32
CA PRO A 260 10.46 3.14 -12.36
C PRO A 260 9.14 2.50 -11.91
N TRP A 261 8.52 1.68 -12.75
CA TRP A 261 7.28 0.96 -12.46
C TRP A 261 7.50 -0.44 -11.87
N SER A 262 8.75 -0.84 -11.64
CA SER A 262 9.01 -2.16 -11.06
C SER A 262 8.39 -2.26 -9.67
N PHE A 263 7.67 -3.37 -9.44
CA PHE A 263 7.06 -3.68 -8.16
C PHE A 263 8.07 -3.60 -6.99
N ARG A 264 9.33 -3.98 -7.20
CA ARG A 264 10.40 -3.87 -6.18
C ARG A 264 10.75 -2.42 -5.85
N ARG A 265 11.04 -1.55 -6.83
CA ARG A 265 11.35 -0.14 -6.57
C ARG A 265 10.17 0.60 -5.95
N SER A 266 8.96 0.28 -6.38
CA SER A 266 7.73 0.80 -5.79
C SER A 266 7.63 0.43 -4.28
N GLN A 267 8.17 -0.73 -3.88
CA GLN A 267 8.28 -1.11 -2.46
C GLN A 267 9.41 -0.41 -1.70
N GLU A 268 10.43 0.15 -2.36
CA GLU A 268 11.51 0.88 -1.68
C GLU A 268 11.01 2.17 -1.05
N PHE A 269 9.96 2.78 -1.62
CA PHE A 269 9.33 3.96 -1.03
C PHE A 269 8.83 3.69 0.40
N TRP A 270 8.49 2.44 0.74
CA TRP A 270 8.09 2.06 2.11
C TRP A 270 9.18 2.19 3.15
N ARG A 271 10.45 2.22 2.73
CA ARG A 271 11.57 2.36 3.65
C ARG A 271 11.67 3.78 4.18
N TYR A 272 11.21 4.76 3.39
CA TYR A 272 11.28 6.17 3.74
C TYR A 272 10.36 6.53 4.90
N PRO A 273 10.83 7.35 5.86
CA PRO A 273 10.06 7.77 7.03
C PRO A 273 8.67 8.32 6.72
N LEU A 274 8.54 9.13 5.66
CA LEU A 274 7.28 9.80 5.32
C LEU A 274 6.14 8.82 5.06
N PHE A 275 6.36 7.81 4.22
CA PHE A 275 5.33 6.84 3.82
C PHE A 275 4.98 5.82 4.91
N LYS A 276 5.65 5.89 6.06
CA LYS A 276 5.27 5.14 7.26
C LYS A 276 4.18 5.85 8.06
N ARG A 277 3.77 7.08 7.73
CA ARG A 277 2.71 7.81 8.47
C ARG A 277 1.33 7.56 7.87
N ALA A 278 0.33 7.34 8.72
CA ALA A 278 -1.04 7.06 8.31
C ALA A 278 -1.67 8.17 7.46
N TRP A 279 -1.52 9.43 7.87
CA TRP A 279 -2.08 10.59 7.18
C TRP A 279 -1.49 10.79 5.79
N VAL A 280 -0.21 10.45 5.60
CA VAL A 280 0.52 10.61 4.32
C VAL A 280 -0.13 9.82 3.18
N LEU A 281 -0.88 8.76 3.50
CA LEU A 281 -1.60 8.02 2.47
C LEU A 281 -2.65 8.90 1.76
N GLN A 282 -3.41 9.70 2.49
CA GLN A 282 -4.36 10.66 1.87
C GLN A 282 -3.61 11.71 1.07
N GLU A 283 -2.54 12.26 1.66
CA GLU A 283 -1.70 13.29 1.04
C GLU A 283 -1.16 12.83 -0.32
N THR A 284 -0.81 11.55 -0.41
CA THR A 284 -0.23 10.94 -1.61
C THR A 284 -1.30 10.59 -2.65
N LEU A 285 -2.40 9.96 -2.24
CA LEU A 285 -3.44 9.49 -3.16
C LEU A 285 -4.25 10.64 -3.78
N PHE A 286 -4.54 11.69 -3.00
CA PHE A 286 -5.29 12.84 -3.50
C PHE A 286 -4.44 13.83 -4.29
N ALA A 287 -3.13 13.91 -4.03
CA ALA A 287 -2.26 14.79 -4.78
C ALA A 287 -2.30 14.49 -6.29
N ASN A 288 -2.74 15.48 -7.07
CA ASN A 288 -2.82 15.36 -8.52
C ASN A 288 -1.43 15.22 -9.17
N ARG A 289 -0.43 15.87 -8.55
CA ARG A 289 0.99 15.80 -8.89
C ARG A 289 1.78 15.71 -7.59
N ALA A 290 2.86 14.96 -7.57
CA ALA A 290 3.78 14.92 -6.43
C ALA A 290 5.22 15.03 -6.93
N VAL A 291 6.00 15.86 -6.24
CA VAL A 291 7.46 15.93 -6.36
C VAL A 291 8.03 15.33 -5.08
N ILE A 292 8.65 14.17 -5.20
CA ILE A 292 9.10 13.36 -4.07
C ILE A 292 10.61 13.50 -3.95
N PHE A 293 11.05 14.15 -2.87
CA PHE A 293 12.46 14.30 -2.54
C PHE A 293 12.89 13.10 -1.70
N THR A 294 13.66 12.20 -2.31
CA THR A 294 14.32 11.09 -1.62
C THR A 294 15.77 11.45 -1.31
N GLN A 295 16.49 10.53 -0.67
CA GLN A 295 17.88 10.76 -0.29
C GLN A 295 18.75 10.87 -1.53
N ASP A 296 18.42 10.12 -2.58
CA ASP A 296 19.30 9.90 -3.71
C ASP A 296 18.86 10.62 -4.99
N GLU A 297 17.55 10.84 -5.19
CA GLU A 297 17.03 11.56 -6.37
C GLU A 297 15.68 12.24 -6.12
N ILE A 298 15.21 13.01 -7.10
CA ILE A 298 13.85 13.55 -7.12
C ILE A 298 13.00 12.70 -8.06
N HIS A 299 11.80 12.33 -7.59
CA HIS A 299 10.80 11.65 -8.41
C HIS A 299 9.62 12.56 -8.70
N PHE A 300 9.06 12.42 -9.89
CA PHE A 300 7.81 13.05 -10.28
C PHE A 300 6.72 12.00 -10.48
N ARG A 301 5.53 12.28 -9.95
CA ARG A 301 4.34 11.44 -10.13
C ARG A 301 3.13 12.28 -10.51
N CYS A 302 2.36 11.81 -11.48
CA CYS A 302 0.99 12.27 -11.77
C CYS A 302 0.09 11.08 -12.16
N ALA A 303 -1.07 11.32 -12.80
CA ALA A 303 -2.00 10.23 -13.17
C ALA A 303 -1.49 9.32 -14.30
N GLN A 304 -0.63 9.86 -15.15
CA GLN A 304 -0.19 9.23 -16.39
C GLN A 304 1.33 9.06 -16.45
N GLU A 305 2.06 9.52 -15.43
CA GLU A 305 3.52 9.49 -15.43
C GLU A 305 4.05 9.23 -14.02
N PHE A 306 5.05 8.36 -13.95
CA PHE A 306 5.97 8.23 -12.83
C PHE A 306 7.39 8.19 -13.40
N SER A 307 8.24 9.10 -12.98
CA SER A 307 9.61 9.25 -13.49
C SER A 307 10.55 9.75 -12.39
N SER A 308 11.86 9.74 -12.67
CA SER A 308 12.86 10.34 -11.80
C SER A 308 13.86 11.18 -12.59
N GLU A 309 14.70 11.94 -11.90
CA GLU A 309 15.77 12.74 -12.52
C GLU A 309 16.68 11.89 -13.42
N ARG A 310 16.91 10.64 -13.03
CA ARG A 310 17.79 9.69 -13.73
C ARG A 310 17.11 9.00 -14.91
N MET A 311 15.82 8.70 -14.76
CA MET A 311 15.00 8.00 -15.74
C MET A 311 13.79 8.86 -16.13
N PRO A 312 14.00 10.01 -16.80
CA PRO A 312 12.91 10.77 -17.38
C PRO A 312 12.26 9.99 -18.53
N PRO A 313 11.00 10.24 -18.90
CA PRO A 313 10.31 9.48 -19.96
C PRO A 313 11.02 9.52 -21.31
N GLU A 314 11.68 10.65 -21.60
CA GLU A 314 12.51 10.87 -22.78
C GLU A 314 13.85 10.10 -22.78
N HIS A 315 14.21 9.39 -21.70
CA HIS A 315 15.50 8.68 -21.61
C HIS A 315 15.62 7.60 -22.71
N PRO A 316 16.73 7.54 -23.48
CA PRO A 316 16.87 6.62 -24.61
C PRO A 316 16.66 5.14 -24.25
N LEU A 317 17.05 4.75 -23.04
CA LEU A 317 16.86 3.38 -22.54
C LEU A 317 15.37 2.98 -22.40
N LEU A 318 14.46 3.93 -22.18
CA LEU A 318 13.01 3.65 -22.10
C LEU A 318 12.36 3.59 -23.49
N GLN A 319 12.97 4.24 -24.49
CA GLN A 319 12.43 4.27 -25.87
C GLN A 319 12.61 2.93 -26.61
N ASN A 320 13.62 2.14 -26.25
CA ASN A 320 13.94 0.85 -26.89
C ASN A 320 13.34 -0.38 -26.18
N THR A 321 12.71 -0.20 -25.02
CA THR A 321 11.99 -1.31 -24.39
C THR A 321 10.66 -1.53 -25.11
N GLN A 322 10.43 -2.71 -25.68
CA GLN A 322 9.10 -3.17 -26.15
C GLN A 322 8.05 -3.26 -25.02
N PHE A 323 8.34 -2.72 -23.83
CA PHE A 323 7.43 -2.50 -22.72
C PHE A 323 6.57 -1.24 -22.91
N SER A 324 6.50 -0.68 -24.12
CA SER A 324 5.52 0.35 -24.44
C SER A 324 4.10 -0.25 -24.40
N ASN A 325 3.22 0.46 -23.72
CA ASN A 325 1.75 0.31 -23.66
C ASN A 325 1.12 -0.62 -22.62
N SER A 326 1.83 -1.49 -21.91
CA SER A 326 1.25 -2.08 -20.70
C SER A 326 1.43 -1.12 -19.54
N THR A 327 0.46 -0.21 -19.37
CA THR A 327 0.12 0.34 -18.06
C THR A 327 -0.28 -0.84 -17.16
N ASN A 328 0.69 -1.64 -16.71
CA ASN A 328 0.49 -2.69 -15.71
C ASN A 328 0.32 -1.99 -14.36
N ARG A 329 -0.82 -1.29 -14.24
CA ARG A 329 -1.35 -0.62 -13.06
C ARG A 329 -1.48 -1.60 -11.88
N GLU A 330 -1.52 -2.90 -12.17
CA GLU A 330 -1.52 -3.96 -11.17
C GLU A 330 -0.23 -4.03 -10.32
N LEU A 331 0.89 -3.47 -10.80
CA LEU A 331 2.21 -3.56 -10.15
C LEU A 331 2.65 -2.28 -9.41
N VAL A 332 1.83 -1.23 -9.44
CA VAL A 332 2.15 0.05 -8.81
C VAL A 332 1.87 -0.02 -7.31
N SER A 333 2.89 0.15 -6.47
CA SER A 333 2.72 0.26 -5.01
C SER A 333 1.71 1.34 -4.64
N VAL A 334 1.00 1.16 -3.53
CA VAL A 334 0.00 2.10 -3.00
C VAL A 334 0.42 3.60 -2.92
N PRO A 335 1.69 4.02 -2.67
CA PRO A 335 2.10 5.43 -2.71
C PRO A 335 2.13 6.02 -4.13
N LEU A 336 2.10 5.16 -5.13
CA LEU A 336 2.17 5.54 -6.54
C LEU A 336 0.83 5.33 -7.24
N MET A 337 -0.15 4.74 -6.55
CA MET A 337 -1.49 4.49 -7.04
C MET A 337 -2.25 5.81 -7.25
N LYS A 338 -3.06 5.86 -8.31
CA LYS A 338 -4.18 6.80 -8.41
C LYS A 338 -5.46 5.98 -8.39
N PHE A 339 -6.53 6.52 -7.80
CA PHE A 339 -7.84 5.87 -7.79
C PHE A 339 -8.21 5.42 -9.21
N THR A 340 -8.32 4.10 -9.42
CA THR A 340 -8.62 3.49 -10.71
C THR A 340 -10.04 2.94 -10.78
N LEU A 341 -10.44 2.64 -12.02
CA LEU A 341 -11.77 2.34 -12.56
C LEU A 341 -12.74 1.59 -11.62
N PRO A 342 -14.07 1.84 -11.71
CA PRO A 342 -15.09 1.26 -10.83
C PRO A 342 -15.07 -0.28 -10.69
N ASP A 343 -14.50 -1.00 -11.65
CA ASP A 343 -14.54 -2.47 -11.74
C ASP A 343 -13.61 -3.18 -10.75
N HIS A 344 -12.55 -2.51 -10.27
CA HIS A 344 -11.57 -3.07 -9.31
C HIS A 344 -11.60 -2.40 -7.93
N CYS A 345 -12.64 -1.62 -7.66
CA CYS A 345 -12.79 -0.78 -6.47
C CYS A 345 -12.59 -1.56 -5.15
N PHE A 346 -13.03 -2.81 -5.06
CA PHE A 346 -12.89 -3.59 -3.82
C PHE A 346 -11.50 -4.22 -3.65
N GLU A 347 -10.84 -4.67 -4.72
CA GLU A 347 -9.43 -5.08 -4.67
C GLU A 347 -8.53 -3.90 -4.30
N ASP A 348 -8.76 -2.74 -4.91
CA ASP A 348 -8.00 -1.52 -4.67
C ASP A 348 -8.16 -1.04 -3.22
N TRP A 349 -9.39 -1.05 -2.69
CA TRP A 349 -9.66 -0.76 -1.28
C TRP A 349 -8.95 -1.72 -0.33
N ARG A 350 -8.91 -3.03 -0.66
CA ARG A 350 -8.16 -4.02 0.13
C ARG A 350 -6.67 -3.72 0.13
N LYS A 351 -6.05 -3.48 -1.02
CA LYS A 351 -4.62 -3.11 -1.13
C LYS A 351 -4.30 -1.86 -0.32
N ILE A 352 -5.15 -0.84 -0.41
CA ILE A 352 -5.02 0.40 0.36
C ILE A 352 -5.07 0.11 1.86
N ARG A 353 -6.02 -0.70 2.34
CA ARG A 353 -6.11 -1.06 3.77
C ARG A 353 -4.96 -1.91 4.26
N GLU A 354 -4.52 -2.90 3.47
CA GLU A 354 -3.32 -3.68 3.77
C GLU A 354 -2.15 -2.74 4.00
N HIS A 355 -1.94 -1.79 3.09
CA HIS A 355 -0.89 -0.79 3.24
C HIS A 355 -1.12 0.13 4.46
N TYR A 356 -2.29 0.76 4.57
CA TYR A 356 -2.61 1.70 5.64
C TYR A 356 -2.44 1.07 7.02
N SER A 357 -2.79 -0.20 7.18
CA SER A 357 -2.76 -0.90 8.46
C SER A 357 -1.37 -0.99 9.11
N SER A 358 -0.29 -0.96 8.31
CA SER A 358 1.10 -0.97 8.78
C SER A 358 1.71 0.41 8.99
N THR A 359 0.97 1.48 8.70
CA THR A 359 1.40 2.84 8.96
C THR A 359 1.30 3.20 10.45
N ALA A 360 2.22 4.04 10.90
CA ALA A 360 2.22 4.63 12.22
C ALA A 360 1.19 5.76 12.31
N ILE A 361 0.41 5.73 13.39
CA ILE A 361 -0.55 6.77 13.74
C ILE A 361 -0.31 7.21 15.19
N ALA A 362 -0.25 8.53 15.41
CA ALA A 362 0.09 9.08 16.73
C ALA A 362 -1.03 8.85 17.76
N ARG A 363 -2.29 9.03 17.33
CA ARG A 363 -3.48 8.79 18.15
C ARG A 363 -4.28 7.65 17.53
N ALA A 364 -4.52 6.58 18.30
CA ALA A 364 -5.28 5.43 17.81
C ALA A 364 -6.72 5.79 17.40
N SER A 365 -7.31 6.82 18.03
CA SER A 365 -8.62 7.41 17.68
C SER A 365 -8.72 7.86 16.23
N ASP A 366 -7.59 8.23 15.62
CA ASP A 366 -7.57 8.82 14.29
C ASP A 366 -7.59 7.75 13.19
N ARG A 367 -7.61 6.46 13.53
CA ARG A 367 -7.38 5.35 12.58
C ARG A 367 -8.43 5.26 11.46
N LEU A 368 -9.70 5.55 11.75
CA LEU A 368 -10.72 5.63 10.71
C LEU A 368 -10.79 7.03 10.09
N ILE A 369 -10.56 8.07 10.90
CA ILE A 369 -10.56 9.47 10.45
C ILE A 369 -9.49 9.69 9.36
N ALA A 370 -8.27 9.18 9.58
CA ALA A 370 -7.13 9.34 8.69
C ALA A 370 -7.21 8.51 7.41
N ILE A 371 -8.25 7.69 7.21
CA ILE A 371 -8.55 7.04 5.91
C ILE A 371 -9.94 7.44 5.36
N SER A 372 -10.71 8.25 6.09
CA SER A 372 -12.10 8.60 5.78
C SER A 372 -12.29 9.26 4.41
N ALA A 373 -11.39 10.16 3.99
CA ALA A 373 -11.49 10.82 2.69
C ALA A 373 -11.35 9.82 1.53
N ILE A 374 -10.42 8.86 1.67
CA ILE A 374 -10.22 7.77 0.72
C ILE A 374 -11.49 6.90 0.71
N ALA A 375 -12.00 6.50 1.89
CA ALA A 375 -13.24 5.73 1.98
C ALA A 375 -14.42 6.43 1.30
N ARG A 376 -14.59 7.74 1.52
CA ARG A 376 -15.63 8.57 0.90
C ARG A 376 -15.50 8.61 -0.62
N HIS A 377 -14.28 8.70 -1.15
CA HIS A 377 -14.04 8.62 -2.58
C HIS A 377 -14.51 7.27 -3.16
N PHE A 378 -14.17 6.15 -2.51
CA PHE A 378 -14.66 4.82 -2.90
C PHE A 378 -16.19 4.71 -2.81
N GLY A 379 -16.79 5.24 -1.73
CA GLY A 379 -18.25 5.26 -1.55
C GLY A 379 -18.98 6.06 -2.64
N SER A 380 -18.38 7.15 -3.13
CA SER A 380 -18.94 7.94 -4.22
C SER A 380 -19.04 7.17 -5.54
N MET A 381 -18.12 6.21 -5.76
CA MET A 381 -18.11 5.32 -6.93
C MET A 381 -19.05 4.11 -6.76
N LYS A 382 -19.41 3.75 -5.53
CA LYS A 382 -20.22 2.58 -5.18
C LYS A 382 -21.43 2.99 -4.33
N LYS A 383 -22.33 3.78 -4.92
CA LYS A 383 -23.51 4.34 -4.22
C LYS A 383 -24.48 3.31 -3.63
N GLN A 384 -24.39 2.05 -4.03
CA GLN A 384 -25.23 0.96 -3.53
C GLN A 384 -24.63 0.26 -2.30
N SER A 385 -23.31 0.37 -2.09
CA SER A 385 -22.61 -0.25 -0.97
C SER A 385 -22.58 0.70 0.23
N LYS A 386 -22.82 0.16 1.44
CA LYS A 386 -22.68 0.91 2.68
C LYS A 386 -21.34 0.68 3.33
N TYR A 387 -20.78 1.75 3.88
CA TYR A 387 -19.52 1.71 4.62
C TYR A 387 -19.75 1.39 6.09
N HIS A 388 -18.96 0.46 6.62
CA HIS A 388 -19.04 0.01 8.00
C HIS A 388 -17.62 -0.15 8.58
N ALA A 389 -17.18 0.81 9.39
CA ALA A 389 -15.94 0.74 10.16
C ALA A 389 -14.71 0.30 9.35
N GLY A 390 -14.56 0.78 8.11
CA GLY A 390 -13.45 0.39 7.22
C GLY A 390 -13.75 -0.75 6.25
N MET A 391 -14.96 -1.27 6.18
CA MET A 391 -15.40 -2.36 5.30
C MET A 391 -16.65 -1.96 4.51
N TRP A 392 -16.95 -2.68 3.43
CA TRP A 392 -18.16 -2.48 2.61
C TRP A 392 -19.07 -3.71 2.74
N ASP A 393 -20.38 -3.48 2.85
CA ASP A 393 -21.39 -4.55 2.98
C ASP A 393 -21.39 -5.55 1.82
N ASP A 394 -21.18 -5.11 0.58
CA ASP A 394 -21.13 -5.97 -0.62
C ASP A 394 -20.01 -7.02 -0.63
N GLN A 395 -18.94 -6.81 0.14
CA GLN A 395 -17.78 -7.71 0.22
C GLN A 395 -17.49 -8.17 1.64
N PHE A 396 -18.48 -8.03 2.53
CA PHE A 396 -18.24 -8.10 3.97
C PHE A 396 -17.67 -9.45 4.42
N ILE A 397 -18.14 -10.57 3.87
CA ILE A 397 -17.64 -11.91 4.22
C ILE A 397 -16.18 -12.12 3.80
N VAL A 398 -15.80 -11.63 2.62
CA VAL A 398 -14.41 -11.67 2.14
C VAL A 398 -13.54 -10.78 3.02
N ASP A 399 -14.03 -9.60 3.34
CA ASP A 399 -13.32 -8.63 4.17
C ASP A 399 -13.13 -9.13 5.60
N LEU A 400 -14.05 -9.91 6.17
CA LEU A 400 -13.89 -10.55 7.48
C LEU A 400 -12.68 -11.50 7.52
N GLY A 401 -12.17 -11.94 6.37
CA GLY A 401 -10.97 -12.75 6.26
C GLY A 401 -9.65 -12.01 6.55
N TRP A 402 -9.65 -10.70 6.84
CA TRP A 402 -8.41 -10.00 7.19
C TRP A 402 -7.68 -10.72 8.34
N HIS A 403 -6.36 -10.75 8.33
CA HIS A 403 -5.56 -11.34 9.41
C HIS A 403 -4.15 -10.72 9.47
N THR A 404 -3.47 -10.89 10.60
CA THR A 404 -2.09 -10.44 10.79
C THR A 404 -1.15 -11.63 10.96
N LEU A 405 0.05 -11.54 10.36
CA LEU A 405 1.05 -12.61 10.48
C LEU A 405 1.64 -12.69 11.89
N THR A 406 1.70 -11.55 12.58
CA THR A 406 2.07 -11.46 13.98
C THR A 406 0.91 -10.86 14.78
N PRO A 407 0.69 -11.27 16.03
CA PRO A 407 -0.37 -10.68 16.87
C PRO A 407 -0.11 -9.19 17.12
N GLN A 408 -1.15 -8.37 17.04
CA GLN A 408 -1.06 -6.90 17.21
C GLN A 408 -1.52 -6.43 18.60
N ARG A 409 -1.42 -5.11 18.88
CA ARG A 409 -2.00 -4.52 20.10
C ARG A 409 -3.44 -4.09 19.82
N ARG A 410 -4.36 -4.43 20.70
CA ARG A 410 -5.68 -3.81 20.75
C ARG A 410 -5.59 -2.51 21.58
N PRO A 411 -6.06 -1.35 21.09
CA PRO A 411 -6.08 -0.13 21.88
C PRO A 411 -6.95 -0.27 23.13
N ASP A 412 -6.59 0.44 24.20
CA ASP A 412 -7.36 0.46 25.45
C ASP A 412 -8.66 1.27 25.30
N VAL A 413 -8.71 2.16 24.31
CA VAL A 413 -9.88 2.96 23.95
C VAL A 413 -10.61 2.29 22.78
N TYR A 414 -11.95 2.34 22.79
CA TYR A 414 -12.75 1.84 21.68
C TYR A 414 -12.47 2.64 20.39
N ILE A 415 -12.06 1.95 19.33
CA ILE A 415 -11.82 2.52 18.00
C ILE A 415 -12.83 1.98 16.98
N ALA A 416 -13.05 0.66 17.00
CA ALA A 416 -13.92 -0.05 16.07
C ALA A 416 -14.33 -1.41 16.66
N PRO A 417 -15.44 -1.99 16.16
CA PRO A 417 -15.88 -3.35 16.52
C PRO A 417 -14.80 -4.39 16.24
N THR A 418 -14.80 -5.51 16.97
CA THR A 418 -13.68 -6.44 16.88
C THR A 418 -13.56 -7.16 15.53
N TRP A 419 -14.65 -7.23 14.78
CA TRP A 419 -14.67 -7.74 13.40
C TRP A 419 -13.98 -6.80 12.39
N SER A 420 -13.78 -5.52 12.73
CA SER A 420 -13.07 -4.57 11.87
C SER A 420 -11.56 -4.65 12.08
N TRP A 421 -10.81 -4.56 10.98
CA TRP A 421 -9.36 -4.44 10.96
C TRP A 421 -8.86 -3.20 11.71
N ALA A 422 -9.70 -2.18 11.85
CA ALA A 422 -9.38 -0.95 12.58
C ALA A 422 -9.36 -1.17 14.10
N SER A 423 -9.83 -2.31 14.60
CA SER A 423 -9.86 -2.61 16.04
C SER A 423 -8.50 -3.01 16.63
N ILE A 424 -7.47 -3.16 15.79
CA ILE A 424 -6.09 -3.43 16.18
C ILE A 424 -5.16 -2.32 15.68
N CYS A 425 -4.05 -2.09 16.37
CA CYS A 425 -2.98 -1.18 15.98
C CYS A 425 -1.71 -1.96 15.63
N GLY A 426 -1.20 -1.75 14.42
CA GLY A 426 0.05 -2.33 13.95
C GLY A 426 1.23 -1.88 14.82
N ARG A 427 2.05 -2.81 15.32
CA ARG A 427 3.44 -2.53 15.71
C ARG A 427 4.35 -2.79 14.51
N ASP A 428 5.40 -1.98 14.39
CA ASP A 428 6.59 -2.24 13.57
C ASP A 428 6.32 -3.01 12.28
N SER A 429 5.79 -2.33 11.27
CA SER A 429 5.61 -2.82 9.89
C SER A 429 4.67 -4.02 9.68
N SER A 430 3.99 -4.51 10.72
CA SER A 430 2.96 -5.55 10.55
C SER A 430 1.72 -4.98 9.88
N ARG A 431 1.34 -5.59 8.75
CA ARG A 431 0.12 -5.27 7.99
C ARG A 431 -0.94 -6.35 8.17
N ILE A 432 -2.20 -5.95 8.01
CA ILE A 432 -3.25 -6.92 7.70
C ILE A 432 -3.01 -7.50 6.31
N ASN A 433 -3.44 -8.74 6.12
CA ASN A 433 -3.42 -9.45 4.85
C ASN A 433 -4.79 -10.09 4.64
N TYR A 434 -5.14 -10.35 3.39
CA TYR A 434 -6.29 -11.18 3.06
C TYR A 434 -5.83 -12.56 2.60
N PRO A 435 -6.66 -13.60 2.78
CA PRO A 435 -6.49 -14.89 2.14
C PRO A 435 -6.17 -14.73 0.65
N ARG A 436 -5.08 -15.37 0.20
CA ARG A 436 -4.77 -15.43 -1.23
C ARG A 436 -5.73 -16.41 -1.87
N LEU A 437 -6.76 -15.88 -2.52
CA LEU A 437 -7.75 -16.66 -3.25
C LEU A 437 -7.06 -17.26 -4.48
N THR A 438 -6.90 -18.58 -4.51
CA THR A 438 -6.17 -19.29 -5.58
C THR A 438 -7.01 -19.50 -6.83
N SER A 439 -8.34 -19.54 -6.70
CA SER A 439 -9.31 -19.68 -7.79
C SER A 439 -10.56 -18.84 -7.51
N ARG A 440 -10.94 -17.96 -8.45
CA ARG A 440 -12.27 -17.30 -8.43
C ARG A 440 -13.41 -18.30 -8.73
N GLN A 441 -13.10 -19.47 -9.28
CA GLN A 441 -14.07 -20.50 -9.64
C GLN A 441 -14.04 -21.60 -8.58
N GLY A 442 -14.90 -21.53 -7.56
CA GLY A 442 -15.00 -22.56 -6.51
C GLY A 442 -15.13 -22.06 -5.06
N GLN A 443 -15.25 -20.74 -4.85
CA GLN A 443 -15.43 -20.19 -3.50
C GLN A 443 -16.88 -20.19 -3.07
N ILE A 444 -17.10 -20.67 -1.85
CA ILE A 444 -18.41 -20.72 -1.22
C ILE A 444 -18.32 -19.94 0.08
N GLN A 445 -19.04 -18.82 0.13
CA GLN A 445 -19.25 -18.05 1.35
C GLN A 445 -20.32 -18.73 2.18
N ILE A 446 -20.00 -19.04 3.43
CA ILE A 446 -20.89 -19.80 4.32
C ILE A 446 -21.83 -18.89 5.13
N PRO A 447 -21.36 -17.86 5.84
CA PRO A 447 -22.23 -17.07 6.71
C PRO A 447 -23.15 -16.16 5.91
N LYS A 448 -24.41 -16.04 6.34
CA LYS A 448 -25.37 -15.06 5.83
C LYS A 448 -25.32 -13.82 6.73
N VAL A 449 -24.99 -12.67 6.15
CA VAL A 449 -25.10 -11.39 6.86
C VAL A 449 -26.57 -11.03 7.02
N LEU A 450 -27.04 -10.88 8.26
CA LEU A 450 -28.40 -10.47 8.55
C LEU A 450 -28.48 -8.95 8.72
N GLU A 451 -27.52 -8.37 9.44
CA GLU A 451 -27.52 -6.96 9.78
C GLU A 451 -26.12 -6.49 10.17
N ILE A 452 -25.75 -5.29 9.73
CA ILE A 452 -24.52 -4.61 10.12
C ILE A 452 -24.92 -3.26 10.68
N TYR A 453 -24.43 -2.95 11.88
CA TYR A 453 -24.69 -1.68 12.53
C TYR A 453 -23.37 -1.01 12.93
N THR A 454 -23.27 0.28 12.63
CA THR A 454 -22.17 1.15 13.05
C THR A 454 -22.74 2.53 13.35
N LYS A 455 -22.36 3.14 14.47
CA LYS A 455 -22.78 4.49 14.85
C LYS A 455 -21.61 5.47 14.68
N PRO A 456 -21.65 6.37 13.69
CA PRO A 456 -20.67 7.46 13.58
C PRO A 456 -20.64 8.32 14.83
N SER A 457 -19.44 8.70 15.27
CA SER A 457 -19.24 9.63 16.41
C SER A 457 -19.59 11.08 16.04
N GLY A 458 -19.72 11.38 14.75
CA GLY A 458 -20.04 12.71 14.22
C GLY A 458 -20.75 12.63 12.88
N HIS A 459 -20.67 13.71 12.09
CA HIS A 459 -21.34 13.79 10.78
C HIS A 459 -20.66 12.98 9.67
N ASP A 460 -19.40 12.57 9.88
CA ASP A 460 -18.66 11.79 8.89
C ASP A 460 -18.90 10.30 9.06
N GLU A 461 -19.74 9.73 8.21
CA GLU A 461 -20.05 8.29 8.17
C GLU A 461 -18.82 7.40 7.91
N PHE A 462 -17.76 7.97 7.33
CA PHE A 462 -16.51 7.27 7.02
C PHE A 462 -15.43 7.41 8.10
N GLY A 463 -15.70 8.20 9.15
CA GLY A 463 -14.76 8.57 10.18
C GLY A 463 -14.84 7.71 11.45
N ALA A 464 -14.64 8.35 12.60
CA ALA A 464 -14.73 7.69 13.90
C ALA A 464 -16.15 7.20 14.20
N ILE A 465 -16.24 6.11 14.97
CA ILE A 465 -17.49 5.47 15.37
C ILE A 465 -17.51 5.22 16.88
N ASP A 466 -18.70 5.34 17.48
CA ASP A 466 -18.92 5.15 18.93
C ASP A 466 -19.16 3.68 19.29
N ASN A 467 -19.79 2.94 18.37
CA ASN A 467 -20.09 1.53 18.54
C ASN A 467 -20.39 0.86 17.17
N GLY A 468 -20.50 -0.47 17.19
CA GLY A 468 -20.97 -1.24 16.06
C GLY A 468 -21.04 -2.73 16.39
N TRP A 469 -21.81 -3.46 15.61
CA TRP A 469 -21.99 -4.89 15.74
C TRP A 469 -22.43 -5.50 14.41
N LEU A 470 -22.21 -6.80 14.29
CA LEU A 470 -22.48 -7.59 13.12
C LEU A 470 -23.36 -8.77 13.53
N LYS A 471 -24.54 -8.92 12.93
CA LYS A 471 -25.42 -10.06 13.15
C LYS A 471 -25.41 -10.96 11.93
N ILE A 472 -25.10 -12.24 12.15
CA ILE A 472 -24.95 -13.23 11.09
C ILE A 472 -25.65 -14.54 11.46
N CYS A 473 -26.12 -15.24 10.43
CA CYS A 473 -26.60 -16.60 10.51
C CYS A 473 -25.52 -17.55 9.95
N THR A 474 -25.04 -18.48 10.75
CA THR A 474 -23.87 -19.30 10.40
C THR A 474 -23.79 -20.58 11.24
N PRO A 475 -23.17 -21.65 10.74
CA PRO A 475 -22.73 -22.74 11.60
C PRO A 475 -21.65 -22.25 12.57
N LEU A 476 -21.74 -22.67 13.83
CA LEU A 476 -20.84 -22.26 14.89
C LEU A 476 -20.34 -23.48 15.66
N TYR A 477 -19.03 -23.62 15.81
CA TYR A 477 -18.41 -24.81 16.41
C TYR A 477 -17.68 -24.46 17.69
N TYR A 478 -18.00 -25.14 18.79
CA TYR A 478 -17.28 -24.95 20.06
C TYR A 478 -15.96 -25.70 20.07
N MET A 479 -14.85 -25.00 20.27
CA MET A 479 -13.51 -25.58 20.14
C MET A 479 -12.91 -26.12 21.44
N GLY A 480 -13.54 -25.88 22.61
CA GLY A 480 -13.17 -26.54 23.87
C GLY A 480 -11.76 -26.28 24.42
N CYS A 481 -11.01 -25.31 23.87
CA CYS A 481 -9.62 -25.07 24.25
C CYS A 481 -9.50 -24.45 25.66
N ARG A 482 -8.61 -25.00 26.49
CA ARG A 482 -8.33 -24.58 27.88
C ARG A 482 -6.89 -24.13 28.11
N LYS A 483 -5.96 -24.40 27.18
CA LYS A 483 -4.50 -24.21 27.28
C LYS A 483 -3.85 -23.86 25.94
N GLY A 484 -3.98 -22.60 25.51
CA GLY A 484 -3.02 -21.99 24.57
C GLY A 484 -3.18 -22.35 23.09
N LYS A 485 -2.36 -21.72 22.25
CA LYS A 485 -2.39 -21.81 20.78
C LYS A 485 -2.17 -23.25 20.26
N GLU A 486 -1.29 -24.01 20.89
CA GLU A 486 -0.97 -25.38 20.47
C GLU A 486 -2.10 -26.37 20.77
N GLU A 487 -2.83 -26.21 21.89
CA GLU A 487 -4.00 -27.04 22.16
C GLU A 487 -5.16 -26.69 21.22
N LEU A 488 -5.36 -25.40 20.89
CA LEU A 488 -6.34 -25.01 19.88
C LEU A 488 -5.98 -25.64 18.52
N LYS A 489 -4.71 -25.57 18.11
CA LYS A 489 -4.22 -26.22 16.90
C LYS A 489 -4.46 -27.73 16.93
N SER A 490 -4.12 -28.40 18.03
CA SER A 490 -4.34 -29.84 18.20
C SER A 490 -5.83 -30.21 18.19
N ALA A 491 -6.69 -29.42 18.83
CA ALA A 491 -8.14 -29.61 18.82
C ALA A 491 -8.72 -29.45 17.41
N LEU A 492 -8.25 -28.47 16.63
CA LEU A 492 -8.62 -28.28 15.24
C LEU A 492 -8.12 -29.46 14.36
N GLU A 493 -6.86 -29.88 14.52
CA GLU A 493 -6.29 -31.03 13.81
C GLU A 493 -7.02 -32.35 14.15
N GLN A 494 -7.38 -32.57 15.41
CA GLN A 494 -8.15 -33.75 15.84
C GLN A 494 -9.59 -33.71 15.32
N ARG A 495 -10.21 -32.52 15.31
CA ARG A 495 -11.59 -32.35 14.85
C ARG A 495 -11.72 -32.47 13.34
N TYR A 496 -10.69 -32.06 12.59
CA TYR A 496 -10.76 -31.96 11.13
C TYR A 496 -9.85 -32.94 10.37
N GLY A 497 -8.89 -33.59 11.03
CA GLY A 497 -8.04 -34.66 10.49
C GLY A 497 -8.76 -36.02 10.51
N ALA A 498 -9.68 -36.22 9.57
CA ALA A 498 -10.45 -37.46 9.44
C ALA A 498 -9.82 -38.49 8.48
N VAL A 499 -10.36 -39.72 8.47
CA VAL A 499 -9.98 -40.82 7.57
C VAL A 499 -10.13 -40.43 6.10
N GLY A 500 -9.11 -40.70 5.28
CA GLY A 500 -9.03 -40.30 3.86
C GLY A 500 -8.26 -39.00 3.59
N VAL A 501 -7.58 -38.46 4.61
CA VAL A 501 -6.69 -37.29 4.52
C VAL A 501 -5.24 -37.74 4.37
N GLN A 502 -4.59 -37.33 3.29
CA GLN A 502 -3.15 -37.57 3.06
C GLN A 502 -2.28 -36.60 3.86
N ARG A 503 -2.69 -35.31 3.94
CA ARG A 503 -1.97 -34.27 4.69
C ARG A 503 -2.93 -33.16 5.08
N SER A 504 -2.71 -32.52 6.23
CA SER A 504 -3.38 -31.29 6.61
C SER A 504 -2.38 -30.21 6.99
N PHE A 505 -2.74 -28.96 6.72
CA PHE A 505 -1.97 -27.78 7.11
C PHE A 505 -2.89 -26.83 7.86
N LEU A 506 -2.40 -26.32 8.99
CA LEU A 506 -3.16 -25.43 9.85
C LEU A 506 -2.30 -24.24 10.27
N ASN A 507 -2.78 -23.05 9.95
CA ASN A 507 -2.17 -21.79 10.34
C ASN A 507 -3.14 -20.96 11.20
N LEU A 508 -2.69 -20.60 12.41
CA LEU A 508 -3.42 -19.73 13.33
C LEU A 508 -2.86 -18.32 13.27
N TYR A 509 -3.76 -17.35 13.07
CA TYR A 509 -3.48 -15.92 13.01
C TYR A 509 -4.27 -15.18 14.11
N PRO A 510 -3.75 -15.11 15.35
CA PRO A 510 -4.36 -14.29 16.40
C PRO A 510 -4.34 -12.80 16.03
N ASP A 511 -5.46 -12.11 16.23
CA ASP A 511 -5.53 -10.66 15.97
C ASP A 511 -4.63 -9.87 16.95
N HIS A 512 -4.52 -10.37 18.19
CA HIS A 512 -3.74 -9.76 19.27
C HIS A 512 -3.10 -10.83 20.16
N GLN A 513 -2.09 -10.42 20.95
CA GLN A 513 -1.51 -11.31 21.95
C GLN A 513 -2.60 -11.69 22.96
N TRP A 514 -2.82 -12.99 23.13
CA TRP A 514 -3.70 -13.51 24.18
C TRP A 514 -2.96 -13.41 25.52
N GLU A 515 -3.64 -12.96 26.58
CA GLU A 515 -3.00 -12.74 27.88
C GLU A 515 -2.41 -14.06 28.45
N HIS A 516 -1.14 -14.03 28.87
CA HIS A 516 -0.43 -15.11 29.59
C HIS A 516 -0.18 -16.43 28.85
N ASP A 517 -0.02 -16.44 27.52
CA ASP A 517 0.14 -17.68 26.71
C ASP A 517 -1.04 -18.67 26.87
N ARG A 518 -2.16 -18.23 27.47
CA ARG A 518 -3.39 -19.02 27.58
C ARG A 518 -4.36 -18.56 26.51
N ALA A 519 -4.81 -19.49 25.67
CA ALA A 519 -5.91 -19.24 24.76
C ALA A 519 -7.14 -18.79 25.57
N PRO A 520 -7.97 -17.88 25.02
CA PRO A 520 -9.21 -17.51 25.66
C PRO A 520 -10.06 -18.76 25.95
N LEU A 521 -10.66 -18.85 27.13
CA LEU A 521 -11.63 -19.90 27.40
C LEU A 521 -12.85 -19.70 26.50
N ASN A 522 -13.50 -20.79 26.10
CA ASN A 522 -14.69 -20.78 25.24
C ASN A 522 -14.47 -20.20 23.83
N VAL A 523 -13.45 -20.72 23.13
CA VAL A 523 -13.25 -20.41 21.71
C VAL A 523 -14.31 -21.10 20.85
N PHE A 524 -14.85 -20.37 19.88
CA PHE A 524 -15.71 -20.88 18.83
C PHE A 524 -15.08 -20.62 17.46
N ALA A 525 -15.34 -21.50 16.51
CA ALA A 525 -14.93 -21.37 15.12
C ALA A 525 -16.15 -21.22 14.22
N LEU A 526 -16.07 -20.25 13.30
CA LEU A 526 -17.09 -19.94 12.31
C LEU A 526 -16.46 -20.05 10.92
N PRO A 527 -16.95 -20.91 10.01
CA PRO A 527 -16.41 -21.00 8.66
C PRO A 527 -16.83 -19.78 7.82
N LEU A 528 -15.88 -19.00 7.31
CA LEU A 528 -16.14 -17.85 6.44
C LEU A 528 -16.30 -18.29 5.00
N GLN A 529 -15.33 -19.05 4.51
CA GLN A 529 -15.24 -19.47 3.13
C GLN A 529 -14.57 -20.82 3.01
N ILE A 530 -15.04 -21.58 2.01
CA ILE A 530 -14.46 -22.85 1.59
C ILE A 530 -14.11 -22.72 0.11
N GLU A 531 -12.90 -23.13 -0.25
CA GLU A 531 -12.45 -23.24 -1.63
C GLU A 531 -12.22 -24.70 -1.96
N VAL A 532 -12.95 -25.19 -2.98
CA VAL A 532 -12.77 -26.54 -3.52
C VAL A 532 -11.96 -26.41 -4.80
N SER A 533 -10.71 -26.88 -4.76
CA SER A 533 -9.82 -26.77 -5.91
C SER A 533 -10.10 -27.85 -6.98
N SER A 534 -9.45 -27.75 -8.14
CA SER A 534 -9.52 -28.80 -9.17
C SER A 534 -8.78 -30.09 -8.76
N GLN A 535 -7.85 -29.97 -7.81
CA GLN A 535 -7.08 -31.01 -7.14
C GLN A 535 -7.80 -31.44 -5.84
N PRO A 536 -7.44 -32.59 -5.20
CA PRO A 536 -8.07 -33.07 -3.96
C PRO A 536 -7.71 -32.21 -2.74
N VAL A 537 -7.86 -30.89 -2.85
CA VAL A 537 -7.52 -29.89 -1.85
C VAL A 537 -8.78 -29.15 -1.44
N LEU A 538 -9.06 -29.17 -0.14
CA LEU A 538 -10.07 -28.33 0.49
C LEU A 538 -9.39 -27.28 1.33
N GLU A 539 -9.67 -26.02 1.05
CA GLU A 539 -9.19 -24.90 1.86
C GLU A 539 -10.36 -24.25 2.59
N ALA A 540 -10.19 -23.99 3.89
CA ALA A 540 -11.19 -23.38 4.74
C ALA A 540 -10.58 -22.27 5.58
N HIS A 541 -11.31 -21.15 5.66
CA HIS A 541 -10.97 -20.03 6.54
C HIS A 541 -12.01 -19.95 7.64
N LEU A 542 -11.57 -20.07 8.89
CA LEU A 542 -12.43 -20.04 10.07
C LEU A 542 -12.15 -18.78 10.88
N LEU A 543 -13.18 -17.98 11.13
CA LEU A 543 -13.13 -16.88 12.08
C LEU A 543 -13.16 -17.45 13.50
N LEU A 544 -12.23 -17.00 14.34
CA LEU A 544 -12.13 -17.42 15.74
C LEU A 544 -12.80 -16.39 16.63
N LEU A 545 -13.69 -16.88 17.50
CA LEU A 545 -14.56 -16.07 18.35
C LEU A 545 -14.45 -16.50 19.82
N VAL A 546 -14.73 -15.59 20.74
CA VAL A 546 -14.92 -15.86 22.16
C VAL A 546 -16.28 -15.35 22.58
N ALA A 547 -17.04 -16.15 23.31
CA ALA A 547 -18.33 -15.73 23.83
C ALA A 547 -18.16 -14.69 24.95
N LEU A 548 -18.83 -13.55 24.82
CA LEU A 548 -18.90 -12.52 25.86
C LEU A 548 -20.12 -12.76 26.76
N THR A 549 -21.30 -12.89 26.13
CA THR A 549 -22.55 -13.27 26.80
C THR A 549 -23.14 -14.49 26.07
N PRO A 550 -22.76 -15.72 26.46
CA PRO A 550 -23.26 -16.95 25.81
C PRO A 550 -24.79 -17.03 25.75
N ALA A 551 -25.49 -16.52 26.77
CA ALA A 551 -26.95 -16.51 26.82
C ALA A 551 -27.60 -15.62 25.74
N GLU A 552 -26.88 -14.61 25.26
CA GLU A 552 -27.37 -13.64 24.27
C GLU A 552 -26.75 -13.85 22.88
N ASN A 553 -25.93 -14.89 22.70
CA ASN A 553 -25.17 -15.17 21.47
C ASN A 553 -24.29 -13.98 21.04
N VAL A 554 -23.66 -13.28 21.99
CA VAL A 554 -22.72 -12.18 21.70
C VAL A 554 -21.28 -12.66 21.82
N TYR A 555 -20.51 -12.39 20.79
CA TYR A 555 -19.14 -12.86 20.64
C TYR A 555 -18.19 -11.72 20.27
N LYS A 556 -16.91 -11.93 20.57
CA LYS A 556 -15.80 -11.07 20.14
C LYS A 556 -14.87 -11.87 19.24
N ARG A 557 -14.42 -11.26 18.14
CA ARG A 557 -13.40 -11.81 17.27
C ARG A 557 -12.03 -11.78 17.95
N ILE A 558 -11.28 -12.88 17.82
CA ILE A 558 -9.94 -13.04 18.39
C ILE A 558 -8.86 -13.46 17.38
N GLY A 559 -9.24 -13.84 16.16
CA GLY A 559 -8.29 -14.25 15.13
C GLY A 559 -8.93 -14.95 13.94
N LEU A 560 -8.07 -15.46 13.06
CA LEU A 560 -8.42 -16.30 11.92
C LEU A 560 -7.63 -17.62 11.99
N CYS A 561 -8.25 -18.70 11.55
CA CYS A 561 -7.58 -19.97 11.29
C CYS A 561 -7.71 -20.30 9.80
N TYR A 562 -6.58 -20.62 9.16
CA TYR A 562 -6.56 -21.22 7.85
C TYR A 562 -6.32 -22.72 7.98
N PHE A 563 -7.10 -23.50 7.26
CA PHE A 563 -7.02 -24.94 7.26
C PHE A 563 -7.05 -25.47 5.82
N CYS A 564 -6.10 -26.33 5.47
CA CYS A 564 -6.00 -26.96 4.15
C CYS A 564 -5.91 -28.47 4.32
N ILE A 565 -6.74 -29.22 3.60
CA ILE A 565 -6.78 -30.68 3.61
C ILE A 565 -6.45 -31.20 2.22
N LEU A 566 -5.49 -32.13 2.13
CA LEU A 566 -5.27 -32.97 0.96
C LEU A 566 -5.97 -34.31 1.15
N PHE A 567 -6.95 -34.63 0.31
CA PHE A 567 -7.63 -35.93 0.31
C PHE A 567 -6.87 -36.96 -0.53
N THR A 568 -7.04 -38.24 -0.22
CA THR A 568 -6.52 -39.35 -1.03
C THR A 568 -7.37 -39.55 -2.30
N ASP A 569 -6.75 -39.95 -3.42
CA ASP A 569 -7.41 -40.10 -4.73
C ASP A 569 -8.67 -40.99 -4.71
N GLU A 570 -8.72 -42.02 -3.86
CA GLU A 570 -9.88 -42.91 -3.69
C GLU A 570 -11.15 -42.18 -3.21
N PHE A 571 -11.00 -41.01 -2.59
CA PHE A 571 -12.12 -40.20 -2.06
C PHE A 571 -12.61 -39.13 -3.04
N TRP A 572 -11.82 -38.81 -4.07
CA TRP A 572 -12.06 -37.70 -5.01
C TRP A 572 -13.05 -38.02 -6.15
N GLY A 573 -13.50 -39.28 -6.26
CA GLY A 573 -14.37 -39.77 -7.34
C GLY A 573 -15.86 -39.43 -7.24
N LEU A 574 -16.28 -38.48 -6.38
CA LEU A 574 -17.69 -38.13 -6.15
C LEU A 574 -18.01 -36.71 -6.66
N PRO A 575 -19.28 -36.39 -7.01
CA PRO A 575 -19.60 -35.12 -7.66
C PRO A 575 -19.24 -33.91 -6.79
N LYS A 576 -18.37 -33.05 -7.33
CA LYS A 576 -17.81 -31.84 -6.69
C LYS A 576 -18.86 -30.90 -6.07
N SER A 577 -20.10 -30.95 -6.55
CA SER A 577 -21.21 -30.11 -6.06
C SER A 577 -21.71 -30.44 -4.64
N LYS A 578 -21.36 -31.59 -4.05
CA LYS A 578 -21.84 -32.01 -2.71
C LYS A 578 -20.75 -32.07 -1.63
N GLU A 579 -19.50 -31.77 -1.94
CA GLU A 579 -18.40 -31.79 -0.97
C GLU A 579 -18.51 -30.73 0.14
N PRO A 580 -18.93 -29.48 -0.13
CA PRO A 580 -19.11 -28.46 0.90
C PRO A 580 -20.18 -28.84 1.93
N GLU A 581 -21.33 -29.34 1.47
CA GLU A 581 -22.42 -29.81 2.34
C GLU A 581 -22.01 -31.02 3.17
N ARG A 582 -21.16 -31.91 2.63
CA ARG A 582 -20.61 -33.04 3.38
C ARG A 582 -19.57 -32.60 4.41
N PHE A 583 -18.73 -31.63 4.07
CA PHE A 583 -17.78 -31.06 5.02
C PHE A 583 -18.55 -30.42 6.17
N LEU A 584 -19.49 -29.51 5.89
CA LEU A 584 -20.35 -28.87 6.88
C LEU A 584 -21.18 -29.89 7.68
N GLY A 585 -21.81 -30.86 7.00
CA GLY A 585 -22.61 -31.90 7.66
C GLY A 585 -21.79 -32.89 8.51
N ARG A 586 -20.51 -33.14 8.17
CA ARG A 586 -19.57 -33.85 9.05
C ARG A 586 -19.19 -33.01 10.27
N MET A 587 -19.13 -31.69 10.13
CA MET A 587 -18.89 -30.78 11.25
C MET A 587 -20.10 -30.70 12.20
N GLU A 588 -21.34 -30.82 11.70
CA GLU A 588 -22.59 -30.76 12.49
C GLU A 588 -22.85 -32.00 13.38
N ARG A 589 -22.44 -33.21 12.95
CA ARG A 589 -22.84 -34.48 13.59
C ARG A 589 -22.26 -34.78 14.99
N ARG A 590 -21.55 -33.86 15.65
CA ARG A 590 -20.87 -34.14 16.94
C ARG A 590 -21.08 -33.10 18.07
N ASP A 591 -21.89 -32.06 17.87
CA ASP A 591 -22.13 -31.02 18.90
C ASP A 591 -23.57 -31.11 19.46
N GLU A 592 -23.83 -32.08 20.33
CA GLU A 592 -25.13 -32.21 21.02
C GLU A 592 -25.27 -31.27 22.24
N GLU A 593 -24.23 -30.56 22.69
CA GLU A 593 -24.27 -29.81 23.97
C GLU A 593 -24.61 -28.29 23.86
N ILE A 594 -24.78 -27.71 22.66
CA ILE A 594 -24.97 -26.25 22.47
C ILE A 594 -26.47 -25.88 22.24
N HIS A 595 -27.38 -26.44 23.05
CA HIS A 595 -28.82 -26.50 22.74
C HIS A 595 -29.70 -25.29 23.14
N SER A 596 -29.16 -24.14 23.52
CA SER A 596 -29.98 -22.96 23.88
C SER A 596 -29.95 -21.78 22.90
N HIS A 597 -29.24 -21.91 21.77
CA HIS A 597 -28.97 -20.78 20.88
C HIS A 597 -30.14 -20.54 19.91
N LYS A 598 -30.44 -19.27 19.58
CA LYS A 598 -31.44 -18.91 18.58
C LYS A 598 -30.99 -19.44 17.21
N LYS A 599 -31.81 -20.31 16.61
CA LYS A 599 -31.54 -20.89 15.29
C LYS A 599 -32.32 -20.16 14.19
N CYS A 600 -31.72 -20.08 13.02
CA CYS A 600 -32.41 -19.70 11.78
C CYS A 600 -33.23 -20.90 11.26
N ASP A 601 -34.08 -20.66 10.25
CA ASP A 601 -34.90 -21.70 9.62
C ASP A 601 -34.06 -22.87 9.04
N ASP A 602 -32.80 -22.60 8.68
CA ASP A 602 -31.83 -23.58 8.17
C ASP A 602 -31.11 -24.40 9.27
N GLY A 603 -31.46 -24.20 10.55
CA GLY A 603 -30.82 -24.88 11.70
C GLY A 603 -29.50 -24.27 12.19
N TRP A 604 -28.99 -23.25 11.50
CA TRP A 604 -27.78 -22.48 11.84
C TRP A 604 -27.99 -21.50 12.99
N HIS A 605 -26.91 -21.05 13.63
CA HIS A 605 -26.96 -20.14 14.77
C HIS A 605 -27.04 -18.68 14.31
N THR A 606 -27.92 -17.90 14.94
CA THR A 606 -27.87 -16.43 14.85
C THR A 606 -26.97 -15.89 15.96
N ILE A 607 -25.87 -15.24 15.57
CA ILE A 607 -24.92 -14.65 16.52
C ILE A 607 -24.68 -13.18 16.25
N THR A 608 -24.26 -12.45 17.28
CA THR A 608 -23.82 -11.05 17.18
C THR A 608 -22.33 -10.96 17.50
N ILE A 609 -21.55 -10.37 16.61
CA ILE A 609 -20.12 -10.08 16.82
C ILE A 609 -19.98 -8.58 17.10
N VAL A 610 -19.36 -8.22 18.22
CA VAL A 610 -19.16 -6.82 18.66
C VAL A 610 -17.71 -6.37 18.52
#